data_AF-A0A9Q3P6Y7-F1
#
_entry.id   AF-A0A9Q3P6Y7-F1
#
_cell.length_a   1.000
_cell.length_b   1.000
_cell.length_c   1.000
_cell.angle_alpha   90.00
_cell.angle_beta   90.00
_cell.angle_gamma   90.00
#
_symmetry.space_group_name_H-M   'P 1'
#
loop_
_entity.id
_entity.type
_entity.pdbx_description
1 polymer ?
#
loop_
_entity_poly.entity_id
_entity_poly.type
_entity_poly.pdbx_seq_one_letter_code
_entity_poly.pdbx_strand_id
1 'polypeptide(L)'
;MDVIRQIAHSEIVEITTPVLITWHDGKSRLFGDFSALYNYTKADRYPIPRIPHALHKLEKAKYIIKMDCMKGFHQNGVKLNSMKLLRI
;
A
#
# COMPACT_ATOMS: atom_id res chain seq x y z
N MET A 1 -3.41 18.08 14.83
CA MET A 1 -3.85 17.04 13.89
C MET A 1 -5.02 17.65 13.16
N ASP A 2 -4.71 18.42 12.12
CA ASP A 2 -5.73 19.22 11.45
C ASP A 2 -6.48 18.33 10.48
N VAL A 3 -7.80 18.29 10.62
CA VAL A 3 -8.69 17.51 9.77
C VAL A 3 -8.66 18.16 8.39
N ILE A 4 -7.99 17.51 7.43
CA ILE A 4 -7.68 18.06 6.12
C ILE A 4 -8.94 18.30 5.27
N ARG A 5 -10.08 17.64 5.57
CA ARG A 5 -11.42 17.97 5.06
C ARG A 5 -12.50 17.13 5.76
N GLN A 6 -13.53 17.77 6.33
CA GLN A 6 -14.74 17.07 6.78
C GLN A 6 -15.73 16.99 5.61
N ILE A 7 -16.22 15.78 5.30
CA ILE A 7 -17.08 15.54 4.14
C ILE A 7 -18.53 15.64 4.60
N ALA A 8 -19.34 16.46 3.92
CA ALA A 8 -20.76 16.54 4.18
C ALA A 8 -21.44 15.21 3.80
N HIS A 9 -22.44 14.79 4.58
CA HIS A 9 -23.17 13.52 4.46
C HIS A 9 -23.87 13.28 3.09
N SER A 10 -23.77 14.21 2.14
CA SER A 10 -24.45 14.19 0.84
C SER A 10 -23.53 14.17 -0.39
N GLU A 11 -22.20 14.12 -0.24
CA GLU A 11 -21.31 13.99 -1.40
C GLU A 11 -21.37 12.55 -1.93
N ILE A 12 -21.95 12.36 -3.12
CA ILE A 12 -22.01 11.05 -3.78
C ILE A 12 -20.58 10.68 -4.19
N VAL A 13 -20.02 9.67 -3.53
CA VAL A 13 -18.66 9.17 -3.83
C VAL A 13 -18.79 7.84 -4.57
N GLU A 14 -18.06 7.70 -5.68
CA GLU A 14 -18.05 6.46 -6.48
C GLU A 14 -17.56 5.25 -5.68
N ILE A 15 -16.58 5.44 -4.78
CA ILE A 15 -15.94 4.37 -4.00
C ILE A 15 -15.54 4.92 -2.62
N THR A 16 -15.86 4.17 -1.57
CA THR A 16 -15.34 4.36 -0.21
C THR A 16 -14.73 3.07 0.31
N THR A 17 -13.57 3.17 0.96
CA THR A 17 -12.85 2.01 1.53
C THR A 17 -13.24 1.88 3.01
N PRO A 18 -13.96 0.83 3.43
CA PRO A 18 -14.23 0.64 4.85
C PRO A 18 -12.92 0.36 5.60
N VAL A 19 -12.83 0.86 6.84
CA VAL A 19 -11.65 0.69 7.68
C VAL A 19 -11.96 -0.23 8.85
N LEU A 20 -11.08 -1.22 9.01
CA LEU A 20 -11.04 -2.11 10.15
C LEU A 20 -9.94 -1.64 11.11
N ILE A 21 -10.22 -1.69 12.40
CA ILE A 21 -9.22 -1.42 13.43
C ILE A 21 -8.73 -2.76 13.97
N THR A 22 -7.44 -3.02 13.80
CA THR A 22 -6.79 -4.22 14.36
C THR A 22 -5.83 -3.80 15.46
N TRP A 23 -5.71 -4.61 16.51
CA TRP A 23 -4.81 -4.34 17.63
C TRP A 23 -3.61 -5.28 17.53
N HIS A 24 -2.41 -4.74 17.62
CA HIS A 24 -1.16 -5.51 17.58
C HIS A 24 -0.06 -4.79 18.36
N ASP A 25 0.71 -5.51 19.19
CA ASP A 25 1.77 -4.97 20.06
C ASP A 25 1.35 -3.72 20.87
N GLY A 26 0.13 -3.73 21.42
CA GLY A 26 -0.40 -2.60 22.22
C GLY A 26 -0.70 -1.33 21.41
N LYS A 27 -0.67 -1.39 20.07
CA LYS A 27 -1.04 -0.28 19.18
C LYS A 27 -2.20 -0.68 18.29
N SER A 28 -3.12 0.26 18.05
CA SER A 28 -4.15 0.11 17.02
C SER A 28 -3.56 0.39 15.64
N ARG A 29 -3.99 -0.39 14.65
CA ARG A 29 -3.62 -0.27 13.24
C ARG A 29 -4.90 -0.14 12.43
N LEU A 30 -4.96 0.89 11.59
CA LEU A 30 -6.03 1.06 10.61
C LEU A 30 -5.74 0.17 9.41
N PHE A 31 -6.71 -0.64 9.01
CA PHE A 31 -6.62 -1.56 7.89
C PHE A 31 -7.77 -1.26 6.92
N GLY A 32 -7.45 -0.65 5.78
CA GLY A 32 -8.44 -0.40 4.73
C GLY A 32 -8.71 -1.67 3.93
N ASP A 33 -9.97 -2.05 3.79
CA ASP A 33 -10.36 -3.15 2.91
C ASP A 33 -10.51 -2.67 1.47
N PHE A 34 -9.47 -2.91 0.67
CA PHE A 34 -9.41 -2.53 -0.74
C PHE A 34 -9.97 -3.59 -1.69
N SER A 35 -10.75 -4.56 -1.22
CA SER A 35 -11.30 -5.62 -2.10
C SER A 35 -12.18 -5.05 -3.22
N ALA A 36 -12.90 -3.95 -2.98
CA ALA A 36 -13.69 -3.27 -4.00
C ALA A 36 -12.82 -2.61 -5.10
N LEU A 37 -11.55 -2.31 -4.81
CA LEU A 37 -10.64 -1.63 -5.74
C LEU A 37 -10.24 -2.50 -6.93
N TYR A 38 -10.35 -3.83 -6.81
CA TYR A 38 -10.05 -4.76 -7.90
C TYR A 38 -10.92 -4.52 -9.15
N ASN A 39 -12.15 -4.03 -8.99
CA ASN A 39 -13.04 -3.74 -10.12
C ASN A 39 -12.63 -2.48 -10.90
N TYR A 40 -11.85 -1.59 -10.28
CA TYR A 40 -11.49 -0.29 -10.85
C TYR A 40 -10.02 -0.20 -11.28
N THR A 41 -9.22 -1.20 -10.96
CA THR A 41 -7.77 -1.22 -11.23
C THR A 41 -7.40 -2.35 -12.17
N LYS A 42 -6.44 -2.09 -13.05
CA LYS A 42 -5.81 -3.12 -13.87
C LYS A 42 -4.58 -3.65 -13.14
N ALA A 43 -4.48 -4.97 -13.01
CA ALA A 43 -3.31 -5.59 -12.40
C ALA A 43 -2.04 -5.29 -13.22
N ASP A 44 -1.08 -4.59 -12.61
CA ASP A 44 0.24 -4.36 -13.16
C ASP A 44 1.22 -5.41 -12.62
N ARG A 45 1.64 -6.33 -13.49
CA ARG A 45 2.52 -7.44 -13.11
C ARG A 45 3.96 -7.03 -13.38
N TYR A 46 4.55 -6.31 -12.43
CA TYR A 46 5.98 -6.04 -12.47
C TYR A 46 6.77 -7.36 -12.31
N PRO A 47 7.82 -7.60 -13.11
CA PRO A 47 8.58 -8.85 -13.04
C PRO A 47 9.36 -8.93 -11.74
N ILE A 48 8.85 -9.69 -10.77
CA ILE A 48 9.57 -10.00 -9.53
C ILE A 48 10.45 -11.23 -9.78
N PRO A 49 11.78 -11.15 -9.58
CA PRO A 49 12.65 -12.30 -9.76
C PRO A 49 12.29 -13.39 -8.76
N ARG A 50 12.30 -14.66 -9.20
CA ARG A 50 12.13 -15.78 -8.27
C ARG A 50 13.30 -15.83 -7.30
N ILE A 51 13.00 -16.21 -6.05
CA ILE A 51 13.98 -16.35 -4.96
C ILE A 51 15.24 -17.13 -5.41
N PRO A 52 15.16 -18.32 -6.02
CA PRO A 52 16.37 -19.05 -6.43
C PRO A 52 17.23 -18.30 -7.45
N HIS A 53 16.63 -17.55 -8.39
CA HIS A 53 17.39 -16.74 -9.35
C HIS A 53 18.11 -15.58 -8.68
N ALA A 54 17.50 -14.97 -7.67
CA ALA A 54 18.13 -13.90 -6.89
C ALA A 54 19.29 -14.46 -6.04
N LEU A 55 19.12 -15.64 -5.43
CA LEU A 55 20.15 -16.28 -4.60
C LEU A 55 21.34 -16.79 -5.41
N HIS A 56 21.13 -17.36 -6.59
CA HIS A 56 22.23 -17.81 -7.45
C HIS A 56 23.14 -16.65 -7.87
N LYS A 57 22.60 -15.44 -8.03
CA LYS A 57 23.42 -14.24 -8.28
C LYS A 57 24.32 -13.86 -7.09
N LEU A 58 23.94 -14.25 -5.88
CA LEU A 58 24.66 -13.94 -4.63
C LEU A 58 25.69 -15.02 -4.26
N GLU A 59 25.69 -16.19 -4.91
CA GLU A 59 26.46 -17.38 -4.51
C GLU A 59 27.98 -17.13 -4.40
N LYS A 60 28.54 -16.28 -5.27
CA LYS A 60 29.98 -15.98 -5.29
C LYS A 60 30.35 -14.68 -4.55
N ALA A 61 29.40 -14.07 -3.85
CA ALA A 61 29.65 -12.83 -3.12
C ALA A 61 30.44 -13.09 -1.83
N LYS A 62 31.56 -12.39 -1.65
CA LYS A 62 32.39 -12.48 -0.44
C LYS A 62 31.76 -11.74 0.76
N TYR A 63 30.99 -10.70 0.50
CA TYR A 63 30.28 -9.90 1.50
C TYR A 63 28.87 -9.59 1.01
N ILE A 64 27.89 -9.68 1.89
CA ILE A 64 26.48 -9.40 1.58
C ILE A 64 26.01 -8.31 2.54
N ILE A 65 25.48 -7.22 1.97
CA ILE A 65 24.83 -6.15 2.74
C ILE A 65 23.34 -6.21 2.41
N LYS A 66 22.51 -6.18 3.46
CA LYS A 66 21.05 -6.13 3.34
C LYS A 66 20.57 -4.78 3.84
N MET A 67 19.76 -4.11 3.04
CA MET A 67 19.10 -2.86 3.39
C MET A 67 17.59 -3.07 3.23
N ASP A 68 16.81 -2.49 4.13
CA ASP A 68 15.35 -2.54 4.08
C ASP A 68 14.77 -1.13 3.92
N CYS A 69 13.72 -1.01 3.11
CA CYS A 69 13.01 0.24 2.89
C CYS A 69 11.88 0.37 3.91
N MET A 70 12.16 1.05 5.03
CA MET A 70 11.16 1.26 6.07
C MET A 70 9.93 2.00 5.54
N LYS A 71 8.74 1.38 5.66
CA LYS A 71 7.46 1.94 5.18
C LYS A 71 7.47 2.34 3.70
N GLY A 72 8.13 1.57 2.83
CA GLY A 72 8.31 1.90 1.41
C GLY A 72 7.03 2.34 0.67
N PHE A 73 5.88 1.72 0.95
CA PHE A 73 4.60 2.13 0.33
C PHE A 73 4.19 3.58 0.64
N HIS A 74 4.51 4.10 1.84
CA HIS A 74 4.17 5.46 2.24
C HIS A 74 5.13 6.51 1.67
N GLN A 75 6.27 6.08 1.12
CA GLN A 75 7.24 6.96 0.48
C GLN A 75 6.88 7.21 -0.99
N ASN A 76 6.09 6.32 -1.61
CA ASN A 76 5.66 6.46 -2.98
C ASN A 76 4.52 7.48 -3.10
N GLY A 77 4.70 8.46 -3.99
CA GLY A 77 3.65 9.42 -4.32
C GLY A 77 2.52 8.77 -5.11
N VAL A 78 1.28 9.10 -4.75
CA VAL A 78 0.08 8.70 -5.50
C VAL A 78 -0.25 9.76 -6.54
N LYS A 79 -0.58 9.34 -7.78
CA LYS A 79 -1.02 10.26 -8.82
C LYS A 79 -2.35 10.91 -8.43
N LEU A 80 -2.50 12.20 -8.73
CA LEU A 80 -3.68 12.98 -8.33
C LEU A 80 -5.01 12.33 -8.76
N ASN A 81 -5.07 11.81 -9.99
CA ASN A 81 -6.27 11.16 -10.54
C ASN A 81 -6.63 9.84 -9.84
N SER A 82 -5.67 9.22 -9.15
CA SER A 82 -5.84 7.95 -8.43
C SER A 82 -6.22 8.16 -6.97
N MET A 83 -6.08 9.38 -6.42
CA MET A 83 -6.41 9.69 -5.03
C MET A 83 -7.88 9.42 -4.70
N LYS A 84 -8.78 9.61 -5.67
CA LYS A 84 -10.22 9.33 -5.49
C LYS A 84 -10.53 7.88 -5.16
N LEU A 85 -9.64 6.94 -5.53
CA LEU A 85 -9.81 5.51 -5.30
C LEU A 85 -9.33 5.06 -3.91
N LEU A 86 -8.54 5.88 -3.23
CA LEU A 86 -7.92 5.57 -1.92
C LEU A 86 -8.61 6.34 -0.77
N ARG A 87 -9.88 6.71 -0.97
CA ARG A 87 -10.64 7.48 0.02
C ARG A 87 -11.10 6.56 1.15
N ILE A 88 -10.75 6.96 2.37
CA ILE A 88 -11.07 6.34 3.65
C ILE A 88 -11.99 7.28 4.42
#